data_AF-A0AAW1QQ47-F1
#
_entry.id   AF-A0AAW1QQ47-F1
#
_cell.length_a   1.000
_cell.length_b   1.000
_cell.length_c   1.000
_cell.angle_alpha   90.00
_cell.angle_beta   90.00
_cell.angle_gamma   90.00
#
_symmetry.space_group_name_H-M   'P 1'
#
loop_
_entity.id
_entity.type
_entity.pdbx_description
1 polymer ?
#
loop_
_entity_poly.entity_id
_entity_poly.type
_entity_poly.pdbx_seq_one_letter_code
_entity_poly.pdbx_strand_id
1 'polypeptide(L)'
;MLGITCVAANSSELGSETWQQFADAVSGEWEGVTGTFDAHGQPQQLPEYYVPQAFREWGVELYDWQSQCSMLASDSGLQYTLRRMMPSVGCEADATAFTEEAQHSLKTATEQTGEAKTIMPNGSYSIGPRRLEGTARIESCLFTAEKQRIRMIHLLKQRPQSQDWALDSLELHHERWDSPHTGRQELAGCGGGMPAFANKARVTAEQVSGAWKVEEHRAYSLTADGAFEVSAASIGEVRQHDNSEGRLLLPLGACSIVRGSGGDLRVVAGVVSDAGKMHVAARAYKAGQLQRVELTVESRSA
;
A
#
# COMPACT_ATOMS: atom_id res chain seq x y z
N MET A 1 14.23 -3.07 -44.88
CA MET A 1 12.99 -3.44 -44.17
C MET A 1 13.41 -3.78 -42.74
N LEU A 2 13.38 -2.78 -41.86
CA LEU A 2 13.85 -2.87 -40.47
C LEU A 2 12.75 -3.55 -39.64
N GLY A 3 12.95 -4.83 -39.35
CA GLY A 3 12.18 -5.54 -38.33
C GLY A 3 12.87 -5.33 -36.98
N ILE A 4 12.51 -4.26 -36.27
CA ILE A 4 12.80 -4.15 -34.84
C ILE A 4 11.63 -4.82 -34.13
N THR A 5 11.78 -6.11 -33.82
CA THR A 5 10.97 -6.78 -32.81
C THR A 5 11.33 -6.18 -31.45
N CYS A 6 10.55 -5.19 -30.99
CA CYS A 6 10.63 -4.68 -29.64
C CYS A 6 10.03 -5.72 -28.68
N VAL A 7 10.88 -6.59 -28.14
CA VAL A 7 10.54 -7.46 -27.00
C VAL A 7 11.45 -7.03 -25.84
N ALA A 8 11.07 -5.95 -25.14
CA ALA A 8 11.88 -5.44 -24.03
C ALA A 8 11.13 -4.68 -22.90
N ALA A 9 9.79 -4.71 -22.82
CA ALA A 9 9.04 -3.84 -21.87
C ALA A 9 8.41 -4.54 -20.64
N ASN A 10 8.73 -5.81 -20.37
CA ASN A 10 8.05 -6.58 -19.32
C ASN A 10 8.86 -6.80 -18.03
N SER A 11 10.16 -6.48 -18.00
CA SER A 11 10.98 -6.67 -16.80
C SER A 11 10.69 -5.58 -15.74
N SER A 12 10.64 -5.95 -14.46
CA SER A 12 10.69 -5.02 -13.32
C SER A 12 12.09 -4.92 -12.71
N GLU A 13 13.12 -5.37 -13.45
CA GLU A 13 14.51 -5.26 -13.04
C GLU A 13 14.97 -3.81 -12.96
N LEU A 14 16.01 -3.57 -12.15
CA LEU A 14 16.59 -2.24 -12.01
C LEU A 14 17.17 -1.79 -13.35
N GLY A 15 17.00 -0.50 -13.66
CA GLY A 15 17.42 0.07 -14.93
C GLY A 15 16.51 -0.25 -16.12
N SER A 16 15.53 -1.14 -15.98
CA SER A 16 14.50 -1.34 -17.02
C SER A 16 13.64 -0.09 -17.21
N GLU A 17 12.99 0.05 -18.36
CA GLU A 17 12.06 1.15 -18.62
C GLU A 17 10.91 1.19 -17.60
N THR A 18 10.37 0.02 -17.25
CA THR A 18 9.32 -0.09 -16.22
C THR A 18 9.81 0.38 -14.85
N TRP A 19 11.05 0.05 -14.48
CA TRP A 19 11.63 0.54 -13.24
C TRP A 19 11.84 2.05 -13.26
N GLN A 20 12.31 2.61 -14.37
CA GLN A 20 12.50 4.06 -14.52
C GLN A 20 11.16 4.80 -14.39
N GLN A 21 10.12 4.36 -15.10
CA GLN A 21 8.77 4.94 -14.99
C GLN A 21 8.22 4.85 -13.57
N PHE A 22 8.36 3.69 -12.94
CA PHE A 22 7.99 3.51 -11.53
C PHE A 22 8.78 4.45 -10.61
N ALA A 23 10.09 4.58 -10.83
CA ALA A 23 10.96 5.39 -10.00
C ALA A 23 10.61 6.88 -10.10
N ASP A 24 10.32 7.36 -11.31
CA ASP A 24 9.87 8.73 -11.56
C ASP A 24 8.53 9.02 -10.89
N ALA A 25 7.60 8.07 -10.93
CA ALA A 25 6.27 8.23 -10.33
C ALA A 25 6.29 8.19 -8.80
N VAL A 26 7.14 7.34 -8.21
CA VAL A 26 7.10 7.04 -6.77
C VAL A 26 8.01 7.95 -5.95
N SER A 27 9.08 8.48 -6.55
CA SER A 27 10.10 9.27 -5.85
C SER A 27 9.63 10.69 -5.57
N GLY A 28 9.92 11.19 -4.37
CA GLY A 28 9.50 12.50 -3.91
C GLY A 28 9.25 12.55 -2.42
N GLU A 29 8.90 13.74 -1.97
CA GLU A 29 8.31 13.97 -0.66
C GLU A 29 6.78 13.86 -0.78
N TRP A 30 6.20 13.14 0.17
CA TRP A 30 4.76 12.91 0.24
C TRP A 30 4.26 13.39 1.59
N GLU A 31 3.31 14.31 1.59
CA GLU A 31 2.57 14.65 2.80
C GLU A 31 1.35 13.74 2.92
N GLY A 32 0.88 13.50 4.13
CA GLY A 32 -0.23 12.58 4.30
C GLY A 32 -0.86 12.57 5.67
N VAL A 33 -1.84 11.67 5.76
CA VAL A 33 -2.49 11.27 7.01
C VAL A 33 -2.44 9.76 7.11
N THR A 34 -2.22 9.24 8.32
CA THR A 34 -2.20 7.80 8.61
C THR A 34 -3.23 7.45 9.67
N GLY A 35 -4.08 6.47 9.38
CA GLY A 35 -5.01 5.88 10.34
C GLY A 35 -4.72 4.39 10.55
N THR A 36 -4.85 3.91 11.79
CA THR A 36 -4.73 2.49 12.13
C THR A 36 -6.10 1.91 12.41
N PHE A 37 -6.36 0.70 11.92
CA PHE A 37 -7.61 -0.02 12.09
C PHE A 37 -7.35 -1.42 12.64
N ASP A 38 -8.26 -1.93 13.46
CA ASP A 38 -8.20 -3.32 13.92
C ASP A 38 -8.64 -4.32 12.83
N ALA A 39 -8.62 -5.61 13.17
CA ALA A 39 -9.07 -6.69 12.28
C ALA A 39 -10.56 -6.61 11.86
N HIS A 40 -11.36 -5.76 12.50
CA HIS A 40 -12.77 -5.49 12.16
C HIS A 40 -12.94 -4.16 11.42
N GLY A 41 -11.84 -3.50 11.09
CA GLY A 41 -11.81 -2.21 10.43
C GLY A 41 -12.25 -1.06 11.33
N GLN A 42 -12.26 -1.21 12.67
CA GLN A 42 -12.56 -0.09 13.57
C GLN A 42 -11.32 0.78 13.75
N PRO A 43 -11.44 2.11 13.60
CA PRO A 43 -10.32 3.02 13.77
C PRO A 43 -9.81 2.95 15.22
N GLN A 44 -8.49 2.94 15.37
CA GLN A 44 -7.81 2.88 16.65
C GLN A 44 -7.36 4.28 17.05
N GLN A 45 -7.71 4.69 18.27
CA GLN A 45 -7.27 5.97 18.81
C GLN A 45 -5.74 5.98 18.95
N LEU A 46 -5.13 7.14 18.75
CA LEU A 46 -3.72 7.34 19.02
C LEU A 46 -3.43 7.02 20.50
N PRO A 47 -2.34 6.28 20.79
CA PRO A 47 -1.97 5.99 22.17
C PRO A 47 -1.80 7.26 23.00
N GLU A 48 -2.29 7.24 24.24
CA GLU A 48 -2.31 8.43 25.11
C GLU A 48 -0.95 9.10 25.30
N TYR A 49 0.14 8.32 25.28
CA TYR A 49 1.48 8.85 25.47
C TYR A 49 1.97 9.74 24.31
N TYR A 50 1.29 9.71 23.16
CA TYR A 50 1.52 10.61 22.03
C TYR A 50 0.55 11.79 21.98
N VAL A 51 -0.50 11.77 22.79
CA VAL A 51 -1.57 12.78 22.76
C VAL A 51 -1.34 13.80 23.88
N PRO A 52 -1.16 15.10 23.57
CA PRO A 52 -1.01 16.12 24.61
C PRO A 52 -2.15 16.12 25.63
N GLN A 53 -1.82 16.43 26.89
CA GLN A 53 -2.79 16.45 28.00
C GLN A 53 -4.03 17.31 27.71
N ALA A 54 -3.85 18.46 27.05
CA ALA A 54 -4.96 19.37 26.71
C ALA A 54 -6.06 18.68 25.87
N PHE A 55 -5.70 17.87 24.87
CA PHE A 55 -6.70 17.13 24.08
C PHE A 55 -7.48 16.15 24.94
N ARG A 56 -6.83 15.51 25.92
CA ARG A 56 -7.48 14.59 26.87
C ARG A 56 -8.44 15.35 27.79
N GLU A 57 -8.03 16.49 28.31
CA GLU A 57 -8.88 17.36 29.15
C GLU A 57 -10.11 17.88 28.40
N TRP A 58 -9.98 18.11 27.09
CA TRP A 58 -11.09 18.53 26.23
C TRP A 58 -11.97 17.38 25.73
N GLY A 59 -11.63 16.12 26.03
CA GLY A 59 -12.34 14.95 25.54
C GLY A 59 -12.24 14.76 24.02
N VAL A 60 -11.15 15.23 23.40
CA VAL A 60 -10.92 15.10 21.96
C VAL A 60 -10.21 13.78 21.67
N GLU A 61 -10.89 12.91 20.92
CA GLU A 61 -10.33 11.66 20.44
C GLU A 61 -9.59 11.86 19.12
N LEU A 62 -8.31 11.49 19.08
CA LEU A 62 -7.47 11.59 17.89
C LEU A 62 -7.18 10.18 17.37
N TYR A 63 -7.38 9.96 16.08
CA TYR A 63 -7.20 8.67 15.41
C TYR A 63 -6.17 8.70 14.30
N ASP A 64 -5.93 9.89 13.77
CA ASP A 64 -5.16 10.13 12.58
C ASP A 64 -3.83 10.80 12.95
N TRP A 65 -2.73 10.26 12.43
CA TRP A 65 -1.44 10.92 12.41
C TRP A 65 -1.37 11.86 11.20
N GLN A 66 -0.84 13.07 11.38
CA GLN A 66 -0.24 13.78 10.25
C GLN A 66 1.08 13.08 9.92
N SER A 67 1.38 12.89 8.63
CA SER A 67 2.57 12.16 8.20
C SER A 67 3.30 12.80 7.03
N GLN A 68 4.59 12.50 6.93
CA GLN A 68 5.47 12.85 5.81
C GLN A 68 6.28 11.62 5.42
N CYS A 69 6.36 11.31 4.14
CA CYS A 69 7.07 10.17 3.60
C CYS A 69 8.04 10.63 2.51
N SER A 70 9.32 10.61 2.84
CA SER A 70 10.42 10.83 1.89
C SER A 70 10.70 9.51 1.18
N MET A 71 10.49 9.44 -0.13
CA MET A 71 10.63 8.20 -0.91
C MET A 71 11.59 8.37 -2.10
N LEU A 72 12.48 7.41 -2.30
CA LEU A 72 13.44 7.38 -3.40
C LEU A 72 13.58 5.97 -3.97
N ALA A 73 13.25 5.82 -5.24
CA ALA A 73 13.60 4.63 -6.02
C ALA A 73 14.88 4.88 -6.80
N SER A 74 15.85 3.99 -6.65
CA SER A 74 17.20 4.10 -7.25
C SER A 74 17.69 2.73 -7.72
N ASP A 75 18.92 2.65 -8.20
CA ASP A 75 19.58 1.39 -8.56
C ASP A 75 19.76 0.42 -7.38
N SER A 76 19.50 0.88 -6.14
CA SER A 76 19.53 0.04 -4.94
C SER A 76 18.14 -0.50 -4.52
N GLY A 77 17.07 -0.15 -5.23
CA GLY A 77 15.69 -0.46 -4.87
C GLY A 77 14.92 0.78 -4.38
N LEU A 78 13.83 0.54 -3.65
CA LEU A 78 12.97 1.58 -3.08
C LEU A 78 13.34 1.81 -1.62
N GLN A 79 13.71 3.03 -1.27
CA GLN A 79 13.95 3.46 0.09
C GLN A 79 12.92 4.50 0.48
N TYR A 80 12.41 4.41 1.70
CA TYR A 80 11.57 5.48 2.22
C TYR A 80 11.75 5.69 3.70
N THR A 81 11.33 6.87 4.15
CA THR A 81 11.20 7.18 5.57
C THR A 81 9.92 7.92 5.83
N LEU A 82 9.14 7.33 6.73
CA LEU A 82 7.86 7.83 7.17
C LEU A 82 8.04 8.47 8.55
N ARG A 83 7.64 9.72 8.66
CA ARG A 83 7.52 10.46 9.91
C ARG A 83 6.05 10.62 10.25
N ARG A 84 5.65 10.24 11.46
CA ARG A 84 4.31 10.51 12.00
C ARG A 84 4.44 11.58 13.07
N MET A 85 3.86 12.75 12.81
CA MET A 85 3.94 13.93 13.66
C MET A 85 3.00 13.78 14.86
N MET A 86 3.52 14.04 16.06
CA MET A 86 2.70 14.06 17.25
C MET A 86 1.72 15.23 17.18
N PRO A 87 0.46 15.05 17.61
CA PRO A 87 -0.49 16.15 17.75
C PRO A 87 0.10 17.25 18.65
N SER A 88 -0.09 18.51 18.26
CA SER A 88 0.36 19.67 19.03
C SER A 88 -0.80 20.59 19.35
N VAL A 89 -0.63 21.42 20.38
CA VAL A 89 -1.56 22.49 20.76
C VAL A 89 -0.93 23.84 20.44
N GLY A 90 -1.65 24.66 19.66
CA GLY A 90 -1.21 26.00 19.25
C GLY A 90 -0.23 26.02 18.08
N CYS A 91 -0.12 27.19 17.41
CA CYS A 91 0.85 27.42 16.34
C CYS A 91 2.29 27.66 16.85
N GLU A 92 2.51 27.70 18.17
CA GLU A 92 3.77 28.08 18.82
C GLU A 92 4.68 26.88 19.16
N ALA A 93 4.37 25.68 18.66
CA ALA A 93 5.21 24.52 18.88
C ALA A 93 6.50 24.63 18.05
N ASP A 94 7.55 25.23 18.62
CA ASP A 94 8.89 25.42 18.02
C ASP A 94 9.61 24.10 17.65
N ALA A 95 9.11 22.95 18.14
CA ALA A 95 9.62 21.64 17.79
C ALA A 95 8.45 20.68 17.45
N THR A 96 8.46 20.17 16.23
CA THR A 96 7.56 19.07 15.83
C THR A 96 8.16 17.75 16.33
N ALA A 97 7.56 17.16 17.36
CA ALA A 97 7.93 15.83 17.80
C ALA A 97 7.31 14.79 16.84
N PHE A 98 8.07 13.76 16.45
CA PHE A 98 7.60 12.73 15.52
C PHE A 98 8.15 11.35 15.88
N THR A 99 7.47 10.31 15.40
CA THR A 99 8.03 8.96 15.28
C THR A 99 8.57 8.77 13.87
N GLU A 100 9.64 7.98 13.71
CA GLU A 100 10.28 7.73 12.41
C GLU A 100 10.38 6.23 12.14
N GLU A 101 10.04 5.83 10.92
CA GLU A 101 10.21 4.47 10.40
C GLU A 101 10.94 4.56 9.05
N ALA A 102 12.07 3.87 8.91
CA ALA A 102 12.82 3.78 7.67
C ALA A 102 12.75 2.36 7.10
N GLN A 103 12.55 2.26 5.78
CA GLN A 103 12.43 1.00 5.06
C GLN A 103 13.30 1.01 3.80
N HIS A 104 13.82 -0.16 3.45
CA HIS A 104 14.56 -0.40 2.21
C HIS A 104 14.07 -1.70 1.59
N SER A 105 13.31 -1.58 0.51
CA SER A 105 12.54 -2.65 -0.13
C SER A 105 12.81 -2.70 -1.63
N LEU A 106 12.22 -3.71 -2.31
CA LEU A 106 12.34 -3.88 -3.77
C LEU A 106 13.80 -3.92 -4.28
N LYS A 107 14.71 -4.50 -3.48
CA LYS A 107 16.15 -4.60 -3.75
C LYS A 107 16.47 -5.51 -4.95
N THR A 108 17.73 -5.52 -5.38
CA THR A 108 18.24 -6.31 -6.52
C THR A 108 17.94 -7.81 -6.39
N ALA A 109 17.77 -8.51 -7.52
CA ALA A 109 17.53 -9.95 -7.53
C ALA A 109 18.74 -10.78 -7.02
N THR A 110 19.95 -10.22 -7.14
CA THR A 110 21.20 -10.83 -6.68
C THR A 110 21.30 -10.96 -5.17
N GLU A 111 20.55 -10.15 -4.41
CA GLU A 111 20.56 -10.22 -2.95
C GLU A 111 19.71 -11.39 -2.41
N GLN A 112 18.84 -12.02 -3.23
CA GLN A 112 17.90 -13.09 -2.82
C GLN A 112 17.10 -12.80 -1.53
N THR A 113 17.13 -11.56 -1.02
CA THR A 113 16.52 -11.20 0.26
C THR A 113 15.03 -11.03 0.10
N GLY A 114 14.32 -12.15 0.16
CA GLY A 114 13.01 -12.24 0.81
C GLY A 114 11.80 -11.54 0.17
N GLU A 115 11.96 -10.66 -0.83
CA GLU A 115 10.86 -9.86 -1.39
C GLU A 115 10.83 -9.89 -2.93
N ALA A 116 9.65 -9.65 -3.51
CA ALA A 116 9.41 -9.65 -4.95
C ALA A 116 9.37 -8.22 -5.50
N LYS A 117 9.95 -7.96 -6.67
CA LYS A 117 9.81 -6.66 -7.35
C LYS A 117 8.49 -6.54 -8.08
N THR A 118 7.45 -6.24 -7.32
CA THR A 118 6.07 -6.21 -7.80
C THR A 118 5.59 -4.76 -7.88
N ILE A 119 5.71 -4.17 -9.08
CA ILE A 119 5.49 -2.74 -9.36
C ILE A 119 4.62 -2.51 -10.60
N MET A 120 4.11 -1.30 -10.77
CA MET A 120 3.53 -0.81 -12.01
C MET A 120 4.25 0.47 -12.44
N PRO A 121 4.33 0.76 -13.76
CA PRO A 121 4.85 2.03 -14.27
C PRO A 121 4.23 3.29 -13.64
N ASN A 122 2.97 3.21 -13.19
CA ASN A 122 2.25 4.32 -12.58
C ASN A 122 2.65 4.62 -11.12
N GLY A 123 3.65 3.92 -10.57
CA GLY A 123 4.10 4.08 -9.18
C GLY A 123 3.44 3.11 -8.18
N SER A 124 2.40 2.37 -8.57
CA SER A 124 1.77 1.38 -7.68
C SER A 124 2.70 0.19 -7.42
N TYR A 125 2.67 -0.36 -6.22
CA TYR A 125 3.50 -1.50 -5.84
C TYR A 125 2.86 -2.35 -4.73
N SER A 126 3.39 -3.56 -4.55
CA SER A 126 3.11 -4.39 -3.38
C SER A 126 4.41 -4.95 -2.82
N ILE A 127 4.61 -4.95 -1.50
CA ILE A 127 5.81 -5.44 -0.81
C ILE A 127 5.38 -6.39 0.31
N GLY A 128 6.21 -7.38 0.59
CA GLY A 128 5.95 -8.38 1.63
C GLY A 128 6.84 -9.60 1.44
N PRO A 129 6.87 -10.50 2.44
CA PRO A 129 7.79 -11.61 2.45
C PRO A 129 7.44 -12.66 1.39
N ARG A 130 8.45 -13.39 0.91
CA ARG A 130 8.32 -14.58 0.07
C ARG A 130 7.87 -15.81 0.86
N ARG A 131 8.19 -15.84 2.16
CA ARG A 131 7.77 -16.90 3.09
C ARG A 131 7.21 -16.27 4.36
N LEU A 132 6.04 -16.72 4.78
CA LEU A 132 5.37 -16.23 5.97
C LEU A 132 5.84 -17.00 7.21
N GLU A 133 6.20 -16.29 8.28
CA GLU A 133 6.70 -16.88 9.53
C GLU A 133 6.22 -16.10 10.75
N GLY A 134 5.35 -16.68 11.57
CA GLY A 134 4.83 -16.08 12.81
C GLY A 134 3.94 -14.84 12.60
N THR A 135 4.54 -13.74 12.18
CA THR A 135 3.90 -12.47 11.81
C THR A 135 4.36 -12.04 10.42
N ALA A 136 3.52 -11.31 9.68
CA ALA A 136 3.90 -10.79 8.38
C ALA A 136 3.40 -9.36 8.17
N ARG A 137 4.21 -8.55 7.50
CA ARG A 137 3.84 -7.22 7.00
C ARG A 137 3.70 -7.30 5.49
N ILE A 138 2.54 -6.92 4.98
CA ILE A 138 2.30 -6.76 3.55
C ILE A 138 1.90 -5.32 3.31
N GLU A 139 2.63 -4.63 2.45
CA GLU A 139 2.38 -3.25 2.07
C GLU A 139 1.89 -3.21 0.62
N SER A 140 0.89 -2.40 0.33
CA SER A 140 0.39 -2.16 -1.01
C SER A 140 0.15 -0.67 -1.20
N CYS A 141 0.85 -0.05 -2.14
CA CYS A 141 0.68 1.34 -2.49
C CYS A 141 0.00 1.43 -3.85
N LEU A 142 -1.16 2.09 -3.89
CA LEU A 142 -2.02 2.20 -5.05
C LEU A 142 -2.15 3.67 -5.42
N PHE A 143 -1.64 4.04 -6.59
CA PHE A 143 -1.79 5.39 -7.13
C PHE A 143 -3.20 5.54 -7.69
N THR A 144 -4.02 6.35 -7.01
CA THR A 144 -5.44 6.52 -7.31
C THR A 144 -5.72 7.68 -8.25
N ALA A 145 -4.77 8.62 -8.34
CA ALA A 145 -4.74 9.72 -9.29
C ALA A 145 -3.29 10.20 -9.46
N GLU A 146 -3.06 11.14 -10.38
CA GLU A 146 -1.77 11.82 -10.47
C GLU A 146 -1.44 12.47 -9.12
N LYS A 147 -0.22 12.22 -8.61
CA LYS A 147 0.27 12.80 -7.34
C LYS A 147 -0.58 12.48 -6.10
N GLN A 148 -1.41 11.44 -6.16
CA GLN A 148 -2.17 10.94 -5.01
C GLN A 148 -2.10 9.43 -4.94
N ARG A 149 -1.92 8.92 -3.72
CA ARG A 149 -1.83 7.48 -3.48
C ARG A 149 -2.46 7.10 -2.15
N ILE A 150 -2.94 5.87 -2.13
CA ILE A 150 -3.38 5.19 -0.91
C ILE A 150 -2.42 4.04 -0.65
N ARG A 151 -1.77 4.04 0.52
CA ARG A 151 -0.88 2.97 0.93
C ARG A 151 -1.48 2.22 2.10
N MET A 152 -1.66 0.92 1.92
CA MET A 152 -2.30 0.01 2.85
C MET A 152 -1.28 -0.98 3.36
N ILE A 153 -1.15 -1.11 4.68
CA ILE A 153 -0.24 -2.05 5.32
C ILE A 153 -1.06 -3.03 6.14
N HIS A 154 -1.06 -4.30 5.74
CA HIS A 154 -1.60 -5.40 6.52
C HIS A 154 -0.55 -5.94 7.48
N LEU A 155 -0.85 -5.91 8.77
CA LEU A 155 -0.12 -6.64 9.79
C LEU A 155 -0.88 -7.94 10.08
N LEU A 156 -0.22 -9.06 9.82
CA LEU A 156 -0.81 -10.39 9.89
C LEU A 156 -0.15 -11.20 11.00
N LYS A 157 -0.94 -12.08 11.61
CA LYS A 157 -0.46 -13.07 12.58
C LYS A 157 -0.97 -14.46 12.23
N GLN A 158 -0.13 -15.45 12.49
CA GLN A 158 -0.54 -16.84 12.44
C GLN A 158 -1.30 -17.23 13.70
N ARG A 159 -2.44 -17.90 13.55
CA ARG A 159 -3.22 -18.42 14.67
C ARG A 159 -2.54 -19.68 15.23
N PRO A 160 -2.21 -19.73 16.53
CA PRO A 160 -1.47 -20.86 17.11
C PRO A 160 -2.14 -22.22 16.93
N GLN A 161 -3.48 -22.29 16.98
CA GLN A 161 -4.19 -23.58 16.95
C GLN A 161 -4.45 -24.12 15.53
N SER A 162 -4.66 -23.25 14.53
CA SER A 162 -5.07 -23.68 13.18
C SER A 162 -3.99 -23.46 12.12
N GLN A 163 -2.88 -22.81 12.45
CA GLN A 163 -1.87 -22.32 11.50
C GLN A 163 -2.42 -21.35 10.45
N ASP A 164 -3.68 -20.93 10.55
CA ASP A 164 -4.28 -19.97 9.65
C ASP A 164 -3.72 -18.58 9.87
N TRP A 165 -3.55 -17.85 8.77
CA TRP A 165 -3.19 -16.44 8.80
C TRP A 165 -4.44 -15.58 8.95
N ALA A 166 -4.37 -14.58 9.82
CA ALA A 166 -5.42 -13.61 10.02
C ALA A 166 -4.86 -12.19 10.08
N LEU A 167 -5.72 -11.23 9.73
CA LEU A 167 -5.42 -9.82 9.97
C LEU A 167 -5.36 -9.57 11.48
N ASP A 168 -4.29 -8.91 11.91
CA ASP A 168 -4.17 -8.38 13.26
C ASP A 168 -4.62 -6.93 13.27
N SER A 169 -4.02 -6.13 12.40
CA SER A 169 -4.32 -4.71 12.20
C SER A 169 -3.98 -4.26 10.79
N LEU A 170 -4.48 -3.10 10.41
CA LEU A 170 -4.27 -2.49 9.11
C LEU A 170 -3.94 -1.01 9.28
N GLU A 171 -2.90 -0.53 8.63
CA GLU A 171 -2.65 0.91 8.48
C GLU A 171 -3.08 1.37 7.09
N LEU A 172 -3.74 2.53 7.04
CA LEU A 172 -4.07 3.21 5.81
C LEU A 172 -3.37 4.57 5.81
N HIS A 173 -2.74 4.91 4.70
CA HIS A 173 -2.04 6.16 4.47
C HIS A 173 -2.67 6.84 3.27
N HIS A 174 -3.10 8.08 3.46
CA HIS A 174 -3.59 8.95 2.39
C HIS A 174 -2.52 9.98 2.12
N GLU A 175 -1.88 9.89 0.95
CA GLU A 175 -0.68 10.65 0.65
C GLU A 175 -0.85 11.47 -0.63
N ARG A 176 -0.40 12.72 -0.59
CA ARG A 176 -0.30 13.64 -1.72
C ARG A 176 1.17 13.96 -1.96
N TRP A 177 1.58 13.99 -3.22
CA TRP A 177 2.91 14.42 -3.58
C TRP A 177 3.07 15.90 -3.23
N ASP A 178 4.15 16.21 -2.52
CA ASP A 178 4.47 17.56 -2.08
C ASP A 178 5.57 18.19 -2.95
N SER A 179 6.74 17.54 -2.99
CA SER A 179 7.93 18.11 -3.62
C SER A 179 8.91 17.01 -4.11
N PRO A 180 9.93 17.36 -4.93
CA PRO A 180 10.99 16.42 -5.29
C PRO A 180 11.74 15.93 -4.05
N HIS A 181 12.35 14.75 -4.14
CA HIS A 181 13.05 14.15 -3.00
C HIS A 181 14.15 15.06 -2.46
N THR A 182 14.05 15.41 -1.18
CA THR A 182 15.05 16.23 -0.46
C THR A 182 15.82 15.43 0.58
N GLY A 183 15.45 14.17 0.82
CA GLY A 183 16.15 13.33 1.79
C GLY A 183 15.92 13.78 3.22
N ARG A 184 14.72 14.30 3.51
CA ARG A 184 14.24 14.62 4.87
C ARG A 184 14.85 15.89 5.48
N GLN A 185 15.35 16.82 4.67
CA GLN A 185 16.02 18.04 5.13
C GLN A 185 15.06 19.03 5.81
N GLU A 186 13.78 19.01 5.44
CA GLU A 186 12.76 19.91 5.97
C GLU A 186 11.53 19.11 6.44
N LEU A 187 10.92 19.54 7.54
CA LEU A 187 9.57 19.11 7.92
C LEU A 187 8.61 20.18 7.41
N ALA A 188 7.53 19.78 6.73
CA ALA A 188 6.50 20.74 6.32
C ALA A 188 5.95 21.48 7.55
N GLY A 189 5.80 22.81 7.41
CA GLY A 189 5.35 23.70 8.49
C GLY A 189 3.88 23.51 8.90
N CYS A 190 3.50 24.17 9.98
CA CYS A 190 2.21 24.08 10.71
C CYS A 190 0.92 24.41 9.90
N GLY A 191 0.99 24.64 8.59
CA GLY A 191 -0.07 25.34 7.83
C GLY A 191 -0.88 24.55 6.80
N GLY A 192 -0.61 23.27 6.54
CA GLY A 192 -1.10 22.64 5.28
C GLY A 192 -1.52 21.17 5.33
N GLY A 193 -1.73 20.59 6.51
CA GLY A 193 -1.98 19.16 6.65
C GLY A 193 -3.20 18.64 5.87
N MET A 194 -3.08 17.42 5.34
CA MET A 194 -4.20 16.72 4.71
C MET A 194 -5.30 16.41 5.76
N PRO A 195 -6.58 16.32 5.34
CA PRO A 195 -7.69 16.13 6.28
C PRO A 195 -7.69 14.72 6.89
N ALA A 196 -7.96 14.67 8.20
CA ALA A 196 -8.18 13.43 8.95
C ALA A 196 -9.32 12.59 8.36
N PHE A 197 -9.14 11.26 8.30
CA PHE A 197 -10.07 10.37 7.61
C PHE A 197 -10.53 9.15 8.42
N ALA A 198 -9.88 8.76 9.51
CA ALA A 198 -10.12 7.47 10.15
C ALA A 198 -11.59 7.25 10.58
N ASN A 199 -12.26 8.33 11.01
CA ASN A 199 -13.67 8.34 11.40
C ASN A 199 -14.65 8.77 10.29
N LYS A 200 -14.18 8.90 9.05
CA LYS A 200 -15.04 9.25 7.91
C LYS A 200 -15.83 8.05 7.43
N ALA A 201 -16.80 8.32 6.57
CA ALA A 201 -17.62 7.28 5.95
C ALA A 201 -16.74 6.26 5.21
N ARG A 202 -17.10 5.00 5.36
CA ARG A 202 -16.45 3.87 4.69
C ARG A 202 -17.04 3.69 3.31
N VAL A 203 -16.27 3.10 2.40
CA VAL A 203 -16.79 2.61 1.12
C VAL A 203 -17.92 1.61 1.36
N THR A 204 -18.94 1.59 0.51
CA THR A 204 -20.02 0.61 0.62
C THR A 204 -19.70 -0.66 -0.15
N ALA A 205 -20.36 -1.75 0.19
CA ALA A 205 -20.27 -3.00 -0.55
C ALA A 205 -20.64 -2.80 -2.03
N GLU A 206 -21.69 -2.04 -2.32
CA GLU A 206 -22.20 -1.79 -3.67
C GLU A 206 -21.19 -1.01 -4.51
N GLN A 207 -20.44 -0.09 -3.90
CA GLN A 207 -19.39 0.69 -4.57
C GLN A 207 -18.21 -0.19 -4.99
N VAL A 208 -17.94 -1.29 -4.29
CA VAL A 208 -16.83 -2.21 -4.59
C VAL A 208 -17.29 -3.39 -5.45
N SER A 209 -18.47 -3.94 -5.17
CA SER A 209 -18.94 -5.18 -5.80
C SER A 209 -19.45 -4.98 -7.22
N GLY A 210 -19.34 -6.01 -8.04
CA GLY A 210 -19.83 -6.07 -9.42
C GLY A 210 -18.76 -6.49 -10.41
N ALA A 211 -19.07 -6.29 -11.69
CA ALA A 211 -18.19 -6.59 -12.80
C ALA A 211 -17.27 -5.40 -13.10
N TRP A 212 -15.96 -5.66 -13.16
CA TRP A 212 -14.92 -4.67 -13.41
C TRP A 212 -14.02 -5.13 -14.56
N LYS A 213 -13.85 -4.29 -15.58
CA LYS A 213 -13.00 -4.54 -16.73
C LYS A 213 -11.57 -4.10 -16.42
N VAL A 214 -10.60 -4.98 -16.59
CA VAL A 214 -9.17 -4.70 -16.40
C VAL A 214 -8.68 -3.76 -17.50
N GLU A 215 -8.14 -2.59 -17.13
CA GLU A 215 -7.55 -1.59 -18.03
C GLU A 215 -6.02 -1.62 -17.98
N GLU A 216 -5.45 -1.89 -16.82
CA GLU A 216 -4.01 -2.11 -16.62
C GLU A 216 -3.79 -3.36 -15.77
N HIS A 217 -2.77 -4.15 -16.09
CA HIS A 217 -2.44 -5.38 -15.36
C HIS A 217 -0.95 -5.66 -15.36
N ARG A 218 -0.40 -5.98 -14.18
CA ARG A 218 0.85 -6.72 -14.04
C ARG A 218 0.70 -7.85 -13.05
N ALA A 219 1.10 -9.03 -13.46
CA ALA A 219 1.13 -10.22 -12.63
C ALA A 219 2.55 -10.77 -12.54
N TYR A 220 2.91 -11.19 -11.33
CA TYR A 220 4.21 -11.72 -10.98
C TYR A 220 4.02 -13.09 -10.36
N SER A 221 4.75 -14.09 -10.83
CA SER A 221 4.70 -15.45 -10.29
C SER A 221 6.09 -15.87 -9.81
N LEU A 222 6.16 -16.55 -8.67
CA LEU A 222 7.40 -17.15 -8.20
C LEU A 222 7.65 -18.45 -8.97
N THR A 223 8.80 -18.57 -9.60
CA THR A 223 9.24 -19.78 -10.31
C THR A 223 9.84 -20.81 -9.35
N ALA A 224 10.05 -22.04 -9.81
CA ALA A 224 10.59 -23.13 -9.00
C ALA A 224 12.02 -22.87 -8.50
N ASP A 225 12.82 -22.10 -9.24
CA ASP A 225 14.16 -21.64 -8.86
C ASP A 225 14.15 -20.36 -7.99
N GLY A 226 12.96 -19.86 -7.63
CA GLY A 226 12.79 -18.71 -6.75
C GLY A 226 12.96 -17.36 -7.45
N ALA A 227 13.02 -17.34 -8.79
CA ALA A 227 12.94 -16.12 -9.58
C ALA A 227 11.49 -15.61 -9.68
N PHE A 228 11.32 -14.37 -10.14
CA PHE A 228 10.00 -13.79 -10.39
C PHE A 228 9.81 -13.60 -11.89
N GLU A 229 8.78 -14.24 -12.43
CA GLU A 229 8.39 -14.08 -13.82
C GLU A 229 7.17 -13.17 -13.92
N VAL A 230 7.23 -12.25 -14.89
CA VAL A 230 6.10 -11.38 -15.23
C VAL A 230 5.23 -12.10 -16.25
N SER A 231 3.96 -12.32 -15.91
CA SER A 231 2.98 -12.94 -16.80
C SER A 231 2.36 -11.91 -17.75
N ALA A 232 1.81 -12.40 -18.87
CA ALA A 232 1.09 -11.55 -19.82
C ALA A 232 -0.07 -10.79 -19.14
N ALA A 233 -0.28 -9.54 -19.58
CA ALA A 233 -1.37 -8.71 -19.10
C ALA A 233 -2.73 -9.29 -19.54
N SER A 234 -3.76 -9.10 -18.72
CA SER A 234 -5.13 -9.63 -18.93
C SER A 234 -6.08 -8.49 -19.27
N ILE A 235 -5.60 -7.53 -20.09
CA ILE A 235 -6.36 -6.33 -20.40
C ILE A 235 -7.68 -6.70 -21.10
N GLY A 236 -8.78 -6.10 -20.66
CA GLY A 236 -10.13 -6.41 -21.14
C GLY A 236 -10.83 -7.57 -20.42
N GLU A 237 -10.13 -8.33 -19.56
CA GLU A 237 -10.75 -9.33 -18.69
C GLU A 237 -11.78 -8.65 -17.78
N VAL A 238 -12.98 -9.24 -17.67
CA VAL A 238 -13.99 -8.79 -16.70
C VAL A 238 -13.87 -9.64 -15.45
N ARG A 239 -13.57 -8.99 -14.33
CA ARG A 239 -13.46 -9.60 -13.00
C ARG A 239 -14.68 -9.30 -12.17
N GLN A 240 -15.16 -10.33 -11.50
CA GLN A 240 -16.29 -10.22 -10.59
C GLN A 240 -15.76 -10.02 -9.16
N HIS A 241 -16.15 -8.92 -8.52
CA HIS A 241 -15.89 -8.67 -7.10
C HIS A 241 -17.20 -8.87 -6.33
N ASP A 242 -17.30 -9.94 -5.56
CA ASP A 242 -18.54 -10.27 -4.87
C ASP A 242 -18.63 -9.61 -3.48
N ASN A 243 -19.86 -9.46 -2.99
CA ASN A 243 -20.11 -8.88 -1.66
C ASN A 243 -19.89 -9.92 -0.53
N SER A 244 -19.99 -11.21 -0.83
CA SER A 244 -19.80 -12.31 0.14
C SER A 244 -18.35 -12.51 0.58
N GLU A 245 -17.44 -11.66 0.12
CA GLU A 245 -16.01 -11.85 0.21
C GLU A 245 -15.38 -11.62 1.60
N GLY A 246 -16.19 -11.35 2.63
CA GLY A 246 -15.67 -11.05 3.99
C GLY A 246 -14.74 -9.83 3.98
N ARG A 247 -15.04 -8.86 3.12
CA ARG A 247 -14.22 -7.69 2.84
C ARG A 247 -14.36 -6.68 3.97
N LEU A 248 -13.24 -6.17 4.45
CA LEU A 248 -13.22 -5.00 5.33
C LEU A 248 -13.41 -3.75 4.47
N LEU A 249 -14.46 -2.99 4.77
CA LEU A 249 -14.75 -1.72 4.14
C LEU A 249 -14.19 -0.59 5.01
N LEU A 250 -13.37 0.25 4.40
CA LEU A 250 -12.58 1.30 5.07
C LEU A 250 -12.91 2.67 4.46
N PRO A 251 -12.51 3.77 5.11
CA PRO A 251 -12.57 5.10 4.51
C PRO A 251 -11.76 5.21 3.20
N LEU A 252 -11.88 6.35 2.50
CA LEU A 252 -11.09 6.67 1.29
C LEU A 252 -11.32 5.72 0.11
N GLY A 253 -12.50 5.12 0.00
CA GLY A 253 -12.78 4.13 -1.05
C GLY A 253 -12.04 2.80 -0.84
N ALA A 254 -11.32 2.64 0.28
CA ALA A 254 -10.42 1.53 0.50
C ALA A 254 -11.16 0.29 1.03
N CYS A 255 -10.66 -0.88 0.65
CA CYS A 255 -11.18 -2.14 1.10
C CYS A 255 -10.08 -3.21 1.15
N SER A 256 -10.27 -4.20 2.01
CA SER A 256 -9.28 -5.24 2.28
C SER A 256 -9.91 -6.62 2.36
N ILE A 257 -9.23 -7.63 1.82
CA ILE A 257 -9.57 -9.04 2.01
C ILE A 257 -8.35 -9.75 2.57
N VAL A 258 -8.53 -10.47 3.67
CA VAL A 258 -7.53 -11.40 4.21
C VAL A 258 -8.21 -12.74 4.44
N ARG A 259 -7.82 -13.76 3.68
CA ARG A 259 -8.34 -15.12 3.83
C ARG A 259 -7.19 -16.09 4.03
N GLY A 260 -7.04 -16.60 5.24
CA GLY A 260 -6.14 -17.70 5.57
C GLY A 260 -6.91 -19.00 5.73
N SER A 261 -6.37 -20.10 5.19
CA SER A 261 -6.90 -21.44 5.41
C SER A 261 -5.80 -22.48 5.21
N GLY A 262 -5.52 -23.31 6.22
CA GLY A 262 -4.61 -24.44 6.11
C GLY A 262 -3.18 -24.05 5.71
N GLY A 263 -2.72 -22.86 6.12
CA GLY A 263 -1.42 -22.30 5.75
C GLY A 263 -1.39 -21.56 4.41
N ASP A 264 -2.45 -21.63 3.61
CA ASP A 264 -2.64 -20.75 2.45
C ASP A 264 -3.13 -19.38 2.92
N LEU A 265 -2.79 -18.34 2.17
CA LEU A 265 -3.20 -16.97 2.47
C LEU A 265 -3.43 -16.18 1.18
N ARG A 266 -4.58 -15.50 1.10
CA ARG A 266 -4.83 -14.45 0.10
C ARG A 266 -5.02 -13.11 0.81
N VAL A 267 -4.26 -12.11 0.35
CA VAL A 267 -4.40 -10.71 0.78
C VAL A 267 -4.74 -9.85 -0.42
N VAL A 268 -5.75 -9.00 -0.30
CA VAL A 268 -6.13 -8.03 -1.33
C VAL A 268 -6.27 -6.66 -0.70
N ALA A 269 -5.57 -5.67 -1.26
CA ALA A 269 -5.84 -4.25 -1.05
C ALA A 269 -6.60 -3.73 -2.28
N GLY A 270 -7.73 -3.07 -2.09
CA GLY A 270 -8.50 -2.45 -3.17
C GLY A 270 -8.87 -1.02 -2.82
N VAL A 271 -8.87 -0.12 -3.80
CA VAL A 271 -9.32 1.26 -3.62
C VAL A 271 -10.18 1.67 -4.80
N VAL A 272 -11.42 2.07 -4.53
CA VAL A 272 -12.30 2.71 -5.51
C VAL A 272 -12.02 4.21 -5.47
N SER A 273 -11.45 4.76 -6.54
CA SER A 273 -11.15 6.19 -6.66
C SER A 273 -12.37 6.99 -7.08
N ASP A 274 -12.33 8.30 -6.84
CA ASP A 274 -13.39 9.23 -7.26
C ASP A 274 -13.63 9.24 -8.78
N ALA A 275 -12.61 8.84 -9.56
CA ALA A 275 -12.71 8.66 -11.01
C ALA A 275 -13.49 7.39 -11.42
N GLY A 276 -14.04 6.63 -10.47
CA GLY A 276 -14.77 5.39 -10.73
C GLY A 276 -13.88 4.24 -11.19
N LYS A 277 -12.59 4.27 -10.85
CA LYS A 277 -11.63 3.19 -11.10
C LYS A 277 -11.41 2.39 -9.82
N MET A 278 -11.16 1.09 -9.97
CA MET A 278 -10.73 0.23 -8.87
C MET A 278 -9.26 -0.13 -9.05
N HIS A 279 -8.43 0.27 -8.09
CA HIS A 279 -7.02 -0.06 -8.03
C HIS A 279 -6.87 -1.24 -7.08
N VAL A 280 -6.17 -2.30 -7.49
CA VAL A 280 -6.09 -3.54 -6.71
C VAL A 280 -4.66 -4.04 -6.65
N ALA A 281 -4.23 -4.44 -5.46
CA ALA A 281 -3.07 -5.28 -5.24
C ALA A 281 -3.50 -6.57 -4.56
N ALA A 282 -3.15 -7.72 -5.14
CA ALA A 282 -3.44 -9.03 -4.58
C ALA A 282 -2.16 -9.85 -4.40
N ARG A 283 -1.99 -10.52 -3.26
CA ARG A 283 -0.93 -11.48 -3.00
C ARG A 283 -1.54 -12.82 -2.62
N ALA A 284 -1.02 -13.90 -3.21
CA ALA A 284 -1.45 -15.26 -2.92
C ALA A 284 -0.26 -16.11 -2.45
N TYR A 285 -0.43 -16.77 -1.32
CA TYR A 285 0.51 -17.67 -0.69
C TYR A 285 -0.08 -19.06 -0.60
N LYS A 286 0.75 -20.07 -0.85
CA LYS A 286 0.40 -21.48 -0.69
C LYS A 286 1.37 -22.12 0.29
N ALA A 287 0.85 -22.75 1.35
CA ALA A 287 1.63 -23.31 2.45
C ALA A 287 2.73 -22.33 2.95
N GLY A 288 2.35 -21.06 3.16
CA GLY A 288 3.26 -19.99 3.59
C GLY A 288 4.21 -19.44 2.52
N GLN A 289 4.30 -20.03 1.33
CA GLN A 289 5.18 -19.58 0.24
C GLN A 289 4.43 -18.71 -0.77
N LEU A 290 4.96 -17.53 -1.07
CA LEU A 290 4.41 -16.61 -2.08
C LEU A 290 4.35 -17.30 -3.45
N GLN A 291 3.18 -17.28 -4.06
CA GLN A 291 2.94 -17.85 -5.39
C GLN A 291 2.79 -16.77 -6.44
N ARG A 292 1.98 -15.75 -6.14
CA ARG A 292 1.56 -14.75 -7.11
C ARG A 292 1.32 -13.40 -6.47
N VAL A 293 1.66 -12.34 -7.20
CA VAL A 293 1.25 -10.96 -6.91
C VAL A 293 0.64 -10.36 -8.16
N GLU A 294 -0.49 -9.68 -8.01
CA GLU A 294 -1.19 -9.00 -9.11
C GLU A 294 -1.44 -7.55 -8.74
N LEU A 295 -1.21 -6.65 -9.69
CA LEU A 295 -1.53 -5.24 -9.62
C LEU A 295 -2.44 -4.91 -10.81
N THR A 296 -3.62 -4.36 -10.54
CA THR A 296 -4.57 -3.97 -11.59
C THR A 296 -5.17 -2.58 -11.38
N VAL A 297 -5.52 -1.96 -12.51
CA VAL A 297 -6.45 -0.83 -12.57
C VAL A 297 -7.65 -1.28 -13.38
N GLU A 298 -8.83 -1.13 -12.83
CA GLU A 298 -10.08 -1.67 -13.38
C GLU A 298 -11.13 -0.56 -13.50
N SER A 299 -12.01 -0.66 -14.49
CA SER A 299 -13.15 0.23 -14.68
C SER A 299 -14.45 -0.55 -14.51
N ARG A 300 -15.54 0.09 -14.11
CA ARG A 300 -16.85 -0.59 -14.07
C ARG A 300 -17.17 -1.15 -15.46
N SER A 301 -17.47 -2.45 -15.53
CA SER A 301 -18.05 -3.01 -16.74
C SER A 301 -19.43 -2.41 -16.94
N ALA A 302 -19.73 -2.01 -18.17
CA ALA A 302 -21.09 -1.72 -18.59
C ALA A 302 -21.96 -2.97 -18.53
#